data_AF-A0A3C0NFY1-F1
#
_entry.id   AF-A0A3C0NFY1-F1
#
_cell.length_a   1.000
_cell.length_b   1.000
_cell.length_c   1.000
_cell.angle_alpha   90.00
_cell.angle_beta   90.00
_cell.angle_gamma   90.00
#
_symmetry.space_group_name_H-M   'P 1'
#
loop_
_entity.id
_entity.type
_entity.pdbx_description
1 polymer ?
#
loop_
_entity_poly.entity_id
_entity_poly.type
_entity_poly.pdbx_seq_one_letter_code
_entity_poly.pdbx_strand_id
1 'polypeptide(L)'
;KEIQAHDPLFLIDNPRIFNHYEKELKSKEISEDNLRGVDIEKGEIYIDDEKVEIQVYLAPRIFRWEEGDGGERDKFDRDITQLAQIKEAEGCISLLRNGREIYYDIVPRLLPTKVEKLDRYIGIEVSFPATLDEYFRVRNVKKGAVPVDKLREEIKNWLDKPVRKARRDIRKDWGEVKKQKRSTSSNHTEAETVARTAQVTMPPGLAGATLTPADEQRLIEELLEDLHLTDEKDSKAADAVRDRISKNPVTIEDIPWPGKELFEIEHLNNKVILKLNSRHLFYKEVLLPLKTWASQPDAVEVDDLSRITLRLSAVIDFIFMAYAKAENMHRDPENQYGDLRRDWSYFMNTYLREFLAHQE
;
A
#
# COMPACT_ATOMS: atom_id res chain seq x y z
N LYS A 1 9.55 -31.30 19.51
CA LYS A 1 9.13 -29.88 19.48
C LYS A 1 10.12 -29.11 20.33
N GLU A 2 11.05 -28.38 19.71
CA GLU A 2 11.82 -27.37 20.43
C GLU A 2 10.85 -26.30 20.94
N ILE A 3 10.94 -25.96 22.23
CA ILE A 3 10.17 -24.87 22.83
C ILE A 3 10.94 -23.60 22.48
N GLN A 4 10.36 -22.76 21.62
CA GLN A 4 10.92 -21.44 21.32
C GLN A 4 10.44 -20.43 22.37
N ALA A 5 11.32 -19.52 22.78
CA ALA A 5 10.93 -18.34 23.53
C ALA A 5 10.09 -17.46 22.60
N HIS A 6 8.87 -17.12 23.04
CA HIS A 6 8.04 -16.14 22.38
C HIS A 6 8.65 -14.75 22.62
N ASP A 7 8.83 -13.96 21.56
CA ASP A 7 9.45 -12.62 21.61
C ASP A 7 8.47 -11.58 21.08
N PRO A 8 7.61 -11.02 21.95
CA PRO A 8 6.63 -10.02 21.56
C PRO A 8 7.25 -8.73 21.00
N LEU A 9 8.49 -8.40 21.38
CA LEU A 9 9.14 -7.12 21.05
C LEU A 9 10.10 -7.22 19.85
N PHE A 10 10.37 -8.43 19.36
CA PHE A 10 11.31 -8.70 18.27
C PHE A 10 12.75 -8.25 18.60
N LEU A 11 13.15 -8.33 19.88
CA LEU A 11 14.46 -7.89 20.36
C LEU A 11 15.43 -9.04 20.61
N ILE A 12 14.92 -10.27 20.75
CA ILE A 12 15.73 -11.46 21.04
C ILE A 12 16.42 -11.89 19.75
N ASP A 13 17.75 -11.99 19.81
CA ASP A 13 18.53 -12.50 18.70
C ASP A 13 18.20 -13.99 18.47
N ASN A 14 17.38 -14.26 17.45
CA ASN A 14 16.95 -15.61 17.11
C ASN A 14 17.84 -16.18 15.99
N PRO A 15 18.70 -17.20 16.26
CA PRO A 15 19.62 -17.74 15.27
C PRO A 15 18.93 -18.23 13.99
N ARG A 16 17.66 -18.67 14.07
CA ARG A 16 16.90 -19.09 12.87
C ARG A 16 16.59 -17.92 11.96
N ILE A 17 16.27 -16.75 12.52
CA ILE A 17 16.05 -15.53 11.73
C ILE A 17 17.36 -15.11 11.06
N PHE A 18 18.46 -15.00 11.82
CA PHE A 18 19.75 -14.63 11.25
C PHE A 18 20.23 -15.61 10.17
N ASN A 19 20.06 -16.92 10.38
CA ASN A 19 20.39 -17.93 9.37
C ASN A 19 19.47 -17.85 8.15
N HIS A 20 18.19 -17.53 8.32
CA HIS A 20 17.25 -17.37 7.21
C HIS A 20 17.62 -16.21 6.28
N TYR A 21 18.26 -15.17 6.83
CA TYR A 21 18.70 -13.97 6.11
C TYR A 21 20.22 -13.87 5.90
N GLU A 22 20.96 -14.97 6.06
CA GLU A 22 22.43 -14.95 6.02
C GLU A 22 22.97 -14.41 4.68
N LYS A 23 22.29 -14.73 3.58
CA LYS A 23 22.66 -14.29 2.24
C LYS A 23 22.55 -12.77 2.10
N GLU A 24 21.44 -12.20 2.56
CA GLU A 24 21.13 -10.77 2.49
C GLU A 24 22.01 -9.95 3.45
N LEU A 25 22.37 -10.52 4.60
CA LEU A 25 23.36 -9.94 5.51
C LEU A 25 24.75 -9.90 4.87
N LYS A 26 25.18 -10.99 4.22
CA LYS A 26 26.47 -11.06 3.50
C LYS A 26 26.52 -10.12 2.30
N SER A 27 25.42 -9.98 1.56
CA SER A 27 25.31 -9.05 0.42
C SER A 27 25.12 -7.58 0.83
N LYS A 28 24.93 -7.31 2.13
CA LYS A 28 24.60 -5.98 2.69
C LYS A 28 23.29 -5.39 2.14
N GLU A 29 22.38 -6.24 1.68
CA GLU A 29 21.04 -5.81 1.27
C GLU A 29 20.17 -5.47 2.48
N ILE A 30 20.46 -6.10 3.62
CA ILE A 30 19.91 -5.76 4.94
C ILE A 30 21.03 -5.74 5.99
N SER A 31 20.79 -5.06 7.10
CA SER A 31 21.64 -5.10 8.31
C SER A 31 20.97 -5.93 9.41
N GLU A 32 21.75 -6.34 10.42
CA GLU A 32 21.23 -7.03 11.60
C GLU A 32 20.16 -6.21 12.33
N ASP A 33 20.32 -4.89 12.37
CA ASP A 33 19.33 -3.99 12.98
C ASP A 33 17.99 -3.99 12.21
N ASN A 34 18.00 -4.35 10.93
CA ASN A 34 16.76 -4.52 10.16
C ASN A 34 16.00 -5.79 10.51
N LEU A 35 16.57 -6.68 11.32
CA LEU A 35 15.93 -7.90 11.83
C LEU A 35 15.34 -7.72 13.24
N ARG A 36 15.61 -6.58 13.88
CA ARG A 36 15.17 -6.26 15.24
C ARG A 36 13.98 -5.30 15.25
N GLY A 37 13.18 -5.38 16.31
CA GLY A 37 12.04 -4.52 16.54
C GLY A 37 12.44 -3.06 16.64
N VAL A 38 11.59 -2.17 16.13
CA VAL A 38 11.81 -0.72 16.17
C VAL A 38 11.08 -0.14 17.38
N ASP A 39 11.82 0.53 18.25
CA ASP A 39 11.26 1.20 19.42
C ASP A 39 10.28 2.32 19.01
N ILE A 40 9.07 2.31 19.59
CA ILE A 40 8.09 3.38 19.38
C ILE A 40 8.06 4.33 20.57
N GLU A 41 7.88 3.78 21.77
CA GLU A 41 7.84 4.52 23.03
C GLU A 41 8.04 3.52 24.19
N LYS A 42 8.83 3.92 25.19
CA LYS A 42 8.93 3.27 26.49
C LYS A 42 8.52 4.26 27.57
N GLY A 43 7.84 3.76 28.59
CA GLY A 43 7.34 4.60 29.67
C GLY A 43 7.15 3.85 30.96
N GLU A 44 6.90 4.65 31.99
CA GLU A 44 6.73 4.18 33.36
C GLU A 44 5.43 4.80 33.88
N ILE A 45 4.56 3.97 34.45
CA ILE A 45 3.39 4.42 35.19
C ILE A 45 3.54 4.02 36.65
N TYR A 46 3.02 4.85 37.56
CA TYR A 46 3.09 4.61 38.99
C TYR A 46 1.69 4.31 39.53
N ILE A 47 1.56 3.20 40.26
CA ILE A 47 0.29 2.76 40.85
C ILE A 47 0.57 2.39 42.29
N ASP A 48 -0.05 3.10 43.23
CA ASP A 48 0.16 2.92 44.67
C ASP A 48 1.66 2.87 45.03
N ASP A 49 2.41 3.82 44.48
CA ASP A 49 3.87 3.98 44.60
C ASP A 49 4.73 2.85 43.99
N GLU A 50 4.10 1.89 43.31
CA GLU A 50 4.79 0.83 42.56
C GLU A 50 4.94 1.17 41.09
N LYS A 51 6.10 0.83 40.54
CA LYS A 51 6.48 1.13 39.15
C LYS A 51 6.00 0.02 38.21
N VAL A 52 5.30 0.40 37.14
CA VAL A 52 4.95 -0.48 36.01
C VAL A 52 5.60 0.07 34.75
N GLU A 53 6.37 -0.75 34.06
CA GLU A 53 7.05 -0.40 32.81
C GLU A 53 6.20 -0.84 31.62
N ILE A 54 6.03 0.03 30.64
CA ILE A 54 5.30 -0.26 29.41
C ILE A 54 6.19 0.04 28.22
N GLN A 55 6.24 -0.89 27.26
CA GLN A 55 7.06 -0.76 26.06
C GLN A 55 6.22 -1.10 24.83
N VAL A 56 6.37 -0.29 23.78
CA VAL A 56 5.73 -0.51 22.49
C VAL A 56 6.78 -0.54 21.40
N TYR A 57 6.75 -1.60 20.60
CA TYR A 57 7.67 -1.85 19.52
C TYR A 57 6.91 -2.15 18.23
N LEU A 58 7.53 -1.86 17.09
CA LEU A 58 7.10 -2.33 15.79
C LEU A 58 7.93 -3.53 15.37
N ALA A 59 7.26 -4.52 14.78
CA ALA A 59 7.93 -5.58 14.05
C ALA A 59 8.89 -4.98 13.00
N PRO A 60 10.02 -5.65 12.73
CA PRO A 60 10.96 -5.25 11.70
C PRO A 60 10.28 -4.96 10.36
N ARG A 61 10.71 -3.89 9.66
CA ARG A 61 10.08 -3.45 8.39
C ARG A 61 10.02 -4.59 7.35
N ILE A 62 10.99 -5.50 7.37
CA ILE A 62 11.06 -6.64 6.46
C ILE A 62 9.91 -7.64 6.64
N PHE A 63 9.30 -7.73 7.84
CA PHE A 63 8.19 -8.65 8.14
C PHE A 63 6.82 -8.01 7.94
N ARG A 64 6.78 -6.69 7.74
CA ARG A 64 5.56 -5.89 7.55
C ARG A 64 5.64 -5.08 6.26
N TRP A 65 6.27 -5.66 5.24
CA TRP A 65 6.65 -4.98 4.02
C TRP A 65 5.44 -4.42 3.26
N GLU A 66 4.40 -5.22 3.09
CA GLU A 66 3.21 -4.84 2.33
C GLU A 66 1.90 -5.07 3.09
N GLU A 67 0.88 -4.31 2.69
CA GLU A 67 -0.49 -4.49 3.15
C GLU A 67 -1.09 -5.77 2.56
N GLY A 68 -1.66 -6.62 3.39
CA GLY A 68 -2.38 -7.83 2.95
C GLY A 68 -1.64 -9.14 3.22
N ASP A 69 -0.33 -9.11 3.48
CA ASP A 69 0.49 -10.31 3.73
C ASP A 69 0.12 -11.09 4.99
N GLY A 70 -0.62 -10.46 5.90
CA GLY A 70 -1.09 -11.10 7.13
C GLY A 70 0.02 -11.54 8.09
N GLY A 71 1.27 -11.10 7.89
CA GLY A 71 2.42 -11.53 8.69
C GLY A 71 2.90 -12.94 8.37
N GLU A 72 2.53 -13.48 7.19
CA GLU A 72 2.98 -14.77 6.69
C GLU A 72 4.21 -14.65 5.80
N ARG A 73 4.36 -13.50 5.12
CA ARG A 73 5.42 -13.23 4.13
C ARG A 73 6.33 -12.10 4.58
N ASP A 74 7.60 -12.19 4.17
CA ASP A 74 8.57 -11.09 4.29
C ASP A 74 8.69 -10.27 3.00
N LYS A 75 9.55 -9.25 3.02
CA LYS A 75 9.92 -8.41 1.86
C LYS A 75 10.33 -9.20 0.60
N PHE A 76 10.81 -10.43 0.78
CA PHE A 76 11.34 -11.29 -0.27
C PHE A 76 10.36 -12.40 -0.68
N ASP A 77 9.08 -12.29 -0.25
CA ASP A 77 8.01 -13.27 -0.46
C ASP A 77 8.30 -14.66 0.13
N ARG A 78 9.10 -14.72 1.22
CA ARG A 78 9.38 -15.97 1.95
C ARG A 78 8.41 -16.16 3.10
N ASP A 79 8.06 -17.42 3.37
CA ASP A 79 7.24 -17.79 4.53
C ASP A 79 8.02 -17.57 5.83
N ILE A 80 7.48 -16.72 6.71
CA ILE A 80 8.03 -16.39 8.04
C ILE A 80 7.12 -16.84 9.19
N THR A 81 6.06 -17.61 8.91
CA THR A 81 5.06 -18.03 9.90
C THR A 81 5.71 -18.76 11.08
N GLN A 82 6.73 -19.57 10.81
CA GLN A 82 7.46 -20.34 11.83
C GLN A 82 8.60 -19.55 12.52
N LEU A 83 8.91 -18.35 12.04
CA LEU A 83 10.04 -17.55 12.49
C LEU A 83 9.62 -16.45 13.46
N ALA A 84 8.55 -15.74 13.14
CA ALA A 84 8.19 -14.49 13.83
C ALA A 84 6.85 -14.53 14.57
N GLN A 85 6.01 -15.56 14.35
CA GLN A 85 4.68 -15.75 15.00
C GLN A 85 3.75 -14.52 14.89
N ILE A 86 4.01 -13.61 13.94
CA ILE A 86 3.31 -12.34 13.78
C ILE A 86 1.81 -12.53 13.55
N LYS A 87 1.42 -13.56 12.79
CA LYS A 87 0.02 -13.85 12.49
C LYS A 87 -0.83 -14.03 13.76
N GLU A 88 -0.26 -14.62 14.81
CA GLU A 88 -0.95 -14.93 16.07
C GLU A 88 -0.87 -13.77 17.07
N ALA A 89 -0.06 -12.74 16.79
CA ALA A 89 0.19 -11.60 17.67
C ALA A 89 -0.87 -10.49 17.58
N GLU A 90 -1.94 -10.67 16.81
CA GLU A 90 -2.93 -9.62 16.53
C GLU A 90 -3.58 -9.04 17.81
N GLY A 91 -3.12 -7.86 18.21
CA GLY A 91 -3.63 -7.17 19.39
C GLY A 91 -3.25 -7.82 20.72
N CYS A 92 -2.33 -8.79 20.71
CA CYS A 92 -1.85 -9.48 21.90
C CYS A 92 -0.94 -8.58 22.74
N ILE A 93 -1.03 -8.71 24.06
CA ILE A 93 -0.25 -7.92 25.02
C ILE A 93 0.47 -8.88 25.94
N SER A 94 1.79 -8.73 26.05
CA SER A 94 2.62 -9.50 26.98
C SER A 94 2.62 -8.83 28.35
N LEU A 95 2.24 -9.60 29.38
CA LEU A 95 2.29 -9.16 30.78
C LEU A 95 3.39 -9.93 31.50
N LEU A 96 4.40 -9.19 31.99
CA LEU A 96 5.52 -9.74 32.75
C LEU A 96 5.38 -9.40 34.22
N ARG A 97 5.44 -10.42 35.06
CA ARG A 97 5.54 -10.29 36.52
C ARG A 97 6.98 -10.57 36.93
N ASN A 98 7.66 -9.58 37.51
CA ASN A 98 9.08 -9.68 37.88
C ASN A 98 9.95 -10.24 36.73
N GLY A 99 9.71 -9.78 35.51
CA GLY A 99 10.44 -10.24 34.32
C GLY A 99 10.05 -11.63 33.79
N ARG A 100 9.02 -12.28 34.36
CA ARG A 100 8.47 -13.54 33.85
C ARG A 100 7.13 -13.30 33.16
N GLU A 101 7.02 -13.66 31.89
CA GLU A 101 5.74 -13.62 31.16
C GLU A 101 4.72 -14.55 31.83
N ILE A 102 3.56 -13.99 32.18
CA ILE A 102 2.44 -14.72 32.81
C ILE A 102 1.20 -14.76 31.93
N TYR A 103 1.13 -13.88 30.92
CA TYR A 103 -0.03 -13.74 30.04
C TYR A 103 0.41 -13.15 28.70
N TYR A 104 -0.08 -13.75 27.61
CA TYR A 104 0.08 -13.25 26.25
C TYR A 104 -1.20 -13.56 25.46
N ASP A 105 -2.09 -12.57 25.37
CA ASP A 105 -3.35 -12.65 24.63
C ASP A 105 -3.95 -11.23 24.51
N ILE A 106 -5.05 -11.10 23.77
CA ILE A 106 -5.82 -9.86 23.69
C ILE A 106 -6.41 -9.55 25.07
N VAL A 107 -6.08 -8.36 25.60
CA VAL A 107 -6.77 -7.81 26.76
C VAL A 107 -7.91 -6.92 26.24
N PRO A 108 -9.19 -7.27 26.48
CA PRO A 108 -10.30 -6.49 25.96
C PRO A 108 -10.17 -5.01 26.31
N ARG A 109 -10.61 -4.09 25.43
CA ARG A 109 -10.64 -2.63 25.68
C ARG A 109 -9.35 -1.99 26.23
N LEU A 110 -8.18 -2.61 26.07
CA LEU A 110 -6.90 -2.03 26.51
C LEU A 110 -6.29 -1.15 25.41
N LEU A 111 -6.49 -1.54 24.14
CA LEU A 111 -6.14 -0.71 23.00
C LEU A 111 -7.10 0.48 22.85
N PRO A 112 -6.63 1.61 22.29
CA PRO A 112 -7.43 2.84 22.19
C PRO A 112 -8.68 2.72 21.32
N THR A 113 -8.67 1.80 20.35
CA THR A 113 -9.83 1.47 19.51
C THR A 113 -9.98 -0.05 19.40
N LYS A 114 -10.93 -0.52 18.59
CA LYS A 114 -10.97 -1.92 18.18
C LYS A 114 -9.61 -2.39 17.66
N VAL A 115 -9.31 -3.66 17.92
CA VAL A 115 -8.15 -4.35 17.32
C VAL A 115 -8.31 -4.28 15.80
N GLU A 116 -7.26 -3.84 15.13
CA GLU A 116 -7.13 -3.80 13.68
C GLU A 116 -6.19 -4.91 13.21
N LYS A 117 -6.34 -5.40 11.97
CA LYS A 117 -5.47 -6.44 11.42
C LYS A 117 -3.98 -6.07 11.49
N LEU A 118 -3.65 -4.79 11.35
CA LEU A 118 -2.28 -4.29 11.42
C LEU A 118 -1.68 -4.30 12.83
N ASP A 119 -2.48 -4.47 13.89
CA ASP A 119 -1.98 -4.53 15.27
C ASP A 119 -1.11 -5.76 15.53
N ARG A 120 -1.17 -6.76 14.63
CA ARG A 120 -0.28 -7.93 14.65
C ARG A 120 1.21 -7.59 14.54
N TYR A 121 1.53 -6.43 14.00
CA TYR A 121 2.90 -5.94 13.85
C TYR A 121 3.35 -5.04 15.01
N ILE A 122 2.54 -4.92 16.06
CA ILE A 122 2.81 -4.07 17.22
C ILE A 122 3.06 -4.95 18.43
N GLY A 123 4.31 -4.96 18.90
CA GLY A 123 4.69 -5.60 20.15
C GLY A 123 4.36 -4.70 21.33
N ILE A 124 3.61 -5.21 22.31
CA ILE A 124 3.28 -4.48 23.54
C ILE A 124 3.67 -5.35 24.73
N GLU A 125 4.48 -4.77 25.62
CA GLU A 125 4.93 -5.41 26.85
C GLU A 125 4.60 -4.51 28.06
N VAL A 126 4.04 -5.11 29.11
CA VAL A 126 3.78 -4.47 30.40
C VAL A 126 4.45 -5.28 31.50
N SER A 127 5.46 -4.71 32.15
CA SER A 127 6.21 -5.33 33.23
C SER A 127 5.84 -4.71 34.58
N PHE A 128 5.51 -5.53 35.57
CA PHE A 128 5.08 -5.07 36.89
C PHE A 128 5.64 -5.94 38.04
N PRO A 129 5.79 -5.36 39.25
CA PRO A 129 6.25 -6.08 40.44
C PRO A 129 5.14 -6.98 41.02
N ALA A 130 5.55 -8.05 41.71
CA ALA A 130 4.64 -8.99 42.36
C ALA A 130 3.70 -8.37 43.42
N THR A 131 4.00 -7.17 43.91
CA THR A 131 3.14 -6.41 44.85
C THR A 131 1.81 -5.99 44.20
N LEU A 132 1.78 -5.85 42.87
CA LEU A 132 0.57 -5.51 42.11
C LEU A 132 -0.26 -6.73 41.67
N ASP A 133 0.04 -7.94 42.16
CA ASP A 133 -0.71 -9.17 41.84
C ASP A 133 -2.23 -9.04 42.07
N GLU A 134 -2.63 -8.34 43.14
CA GLU A 134 -4.04 -8.10 43.47
C GLU A 134 -4.77 -7.28 42.38
N TYR A 135 -4.03 -6.38 41.70
CA TYR A 135 -4.53 -5.55 40.61
C TYR A 135 -4.69 -6.32 39.30
N PHE A 136 -3.83 -7.31 39.07
CA PHE A 136 -3.84 -8.15 37.87
C PHE A 136 -4.69 -9.43 38.01
N ARG A 137 -5.26 -9.70 39.20
CA ARG A 137 -6.11 -10.87 39.51
C ARG A 137 -5.63 -12.14 38.80
N VAL A 138 -4.37 -12.52 39.02
CA VAL A 138 -3.86 -13.82 38.57
C VAL A 138 -4.50 -14.91 39.43
N ARG A 139 -5.76 -15.25 39.15
CA ARG A 139 -6.44 -16.36 39.82
C ARG A 139 -5.88 -17.66 39.27
N ASN A 140 -5.45 -18.54 40.17
CA ASN A 140 -5.03 -19.92 39.92
C ASN A 140 -6.11 -20.85 39.29
N VAL A 141 -7.16 -20.32 38.65
CA VAL A 141 -8.27 -21.11 38.12
C VAL A 141 -8.77 -20.56 36.78
N LYS A 142 -8.80 -21.46 35.78
CA LYS A 142 -9.04 -21.30 34.33
C LYS A 142 -10.32 -20.55 33.87
N LYS A 143 -10.63 -19.34 34.34
CA LYS A 143 -11.64 -18.44 33.72
C LYS A 143 -11.29 -16.96 33.95
N GLY A 144 -10.85 -16.28 32.89
CA GLY A 144 -10.82 -14.82 32.63
C GLY A 144 -10.56 -13.84 33.79
N ALA A 145 -9.38 -13.23 33.81
CA ALA A 145 -9.07 -12.09 34.68
C ALA A 145 -9.70 -10.79 34.11
N VAL A 146 -10.33 -9.99 34.97
CA VAL A 146 -10.72 -8.60 34.68
C VAL A 146 -9.84 -7.72 35.57
N PRO A 147 -8.97 -6.85 35.01
CA PRO A 147 -8.15 -5.94 35.79
C PRO A 147 -9.02 -5.02 36.66
N VAL A 148 -8.51 -4.57 37.81
CA VAL A 148 -9.15 -3.47 38.56
C VAL A 148 -9.13 -2.22 37.68
N ASP A 149 -10.28 -1.56 37.50
CA ASP A 149 -10.54 -0.58 36.43
C ASP A 149 -9.48 0.53 36.31
N LYS A 150 -8.87 0.95 37.43
CA LYS A 150 -7.89 2.05 37.47
C LYS A 150 -6.59 1.74 36.69
N LEU A 151 -5.95 0.60 36.95
CA LEU A 151 -4.70 0.18 36.28
C LEU A 151 -4.90 0.07 34.76
N ARG A 152 -6.04 -0.48 34.36
CA ARG A 152 -6.40 -0.67 32.95
C ARG A 152 -6.58 0.66 32.24
N GLU A 153 -7.25 1.63 32.87
CA GLU A 153 -7.42 2.96 32.29
C GLU A 153 -6.10 3.72 32.19
N GLU A 154 -5.20 3.61 33.18
CA GLU A 154 -3.86 4.22 33.09
C GLU A 154 -3.03 3.62 31.95
N ILE A 155 -2.97 2.29 31.84
CA ILE A 155 -2.26 1.62 30.73
C ILE A 155 -2.89 2.04 29.39
N LYS A 156 -4.22 2.06 29.29
CA LYS A 156 -4.93 2.45 28.06
C LYS A 156 -4.66 3.90 27.67
N ASN A 157 -4.69 4.82 28.63
CA ASN A 157 -4.38 6.23 28.41
C ASN A 157 -2.95 6.41 27.92
N TRP A 158 -2.00 5.66 28.50
CA TRP A 158 -0.62 5.66 28.06
C TRP A 158 -0.47 5.07 26.65
N LEU A 159 -1.14 3.95 26.35
CA LEU A 159 -1.08 3.25 25.06
C LEU A 159 -1.72 4.02 23.90
N ASP A 160 -2.63 4.97 24.14
CA ASP A 160 -3.35 5.66 23.05
C ASP A 160 -2.39 6.32 22.05
N LYS A 161 -1.39 7.07 22.54
CA LYS A 161 -0.45 7.80 21.68
C LYS A 161 0.58 6.88 20.98
N PRO A 162 1.29 5.96 21.68
CA PRO A 162 2.22 5.02 21.07
C PRO A 162 1.57 4.12 20.02
N VAL A 163 0.40 3.53 20.33
CA VAL A 163 -0.30 2.63 19.40
C VAL A 163 -0.73 3.40 18.16
N ARG A 164 -1.36 4.58 18.30
CA ARG A 164 -1.72 5.40 17.13
C ARG A 164 -0.52 5.79 16.28
N LYS A 165 0.63 6.06 16.90
CA LYS A 165 1.89 6.32 16.19
C LYS A 165 2.35 5.08 15.40
N ALA A 166 2.43 3.93 16.05
CA ALA A 166 2.77 2.65 15.43
C ALA A 166 1.87 2.35 14.22
N ARG A 167 0.54 2.49 14.37
CA ARG A 167 -0.40 2.28 13.26
C ARG A 167 -0.18 3.23 12.09
N ARG A 168 0.13 4.49 12.36
CA ARG A 168 0.41 5.49 11.32
C ARG A 168 1.71 5.18 10.58
N ASP A 169 2.74 4.75 11.30
CA ASP A 169 4.05 4.43 10.72
C ASP A 169 3.94 3.19 9.83
N ILE A 170 3.19 2.16 10.24
CA ILE A 170 2.87 1.00 9.37
C ILE A 170 2.18 1.43 8.08
N ARG A 171 1.10 2.22 8.18
CA ARG A 171 0.36 2.68 6.99
C ARG A 171 1.21 3.55 6.07
N LYS A 172 2.13 4.34 6.64
CA LYS A 172 3.09 5.13 5.87
C LYS A 172 4.03 4.23 5.07
N ASP A 173 4.62 3.22 5.72
CA ASP A 173 5.53 2.27 5.08
C ASP A 173 4.83 1.51 3.94
N TRP A 174 3.60 1.04 4.16
CA TRP A 174 2.80 0.42 3.10
C TRP A 174 2.46 1.39 1.97
N GLY A 175 2.16 2.65 2.29
CA GLY A 175 1.94 3.69 1.30
C GLY A 175 3.18 3.97 0.42
N GLU A 176 4.39 3.88 0.98
CA GLU A 176 5.65 3.98 0.24
C GLU A 176 5.87 2.78 -0.69
N VAL A 177 5.68 1.56 -0.18
CA VAL A 177 5.83 0.34 -1.00
C VAL A 177 4.81 0.29 -2.12
N LYS A 178 3.55 0.66 -1.85
CA LYS A 178 2.49 0.75 -2.86
C LYS A 178 2.82 1.78 -3.95
N LYS A 179 3.48 2.89 -3.61
CA LYS A 179 3.96 3.86 -4.60
C LYS A 179 5.09 3.29 -5.45
N GLN A 180 6.07 2.63 -4.83
CA GLN A 180 7.19 2.00 -5.54
C GLN A 180 6.73 0.87 -6.48
N LYS A 181 5.79 0.03 -6.06
CA LYS A 181 5.20 -1.00 -6.93
C LYS A 181 4.41 -0.39 -8.08
N ARG A 182 3.71 0.73 -7.85
CA ARG A 182 2.98 1.44 -8.92
C ARG A 182 3.89 2.08 -9.95
N SER A 183 5.07 2.57 -9.58
CA SER A 183 6.03 3.09 -10.57
C SER A 183 6.71 1.98 -11.37
N THR A 184 6.62 0.71 -10.94
CA THR A 184 7.24 -0.45 -11.61
C THR A 184 6.24 -1.38 -12.32
N SER A 185 4.97 -1.43 -11.92
CA SER A 185 3.93 -2.21 -12.61
C SER A 185 3.08 -1.33 -13.52
N SER A 186 3.39 -1.34 -14.83
CA SER A 186 2.48 -0.80 -15.84
C SER A 186 1.21 -1.66 -15.91
N ASN A 187 0.20 -1.26 -15.14
CA ASN A 187 -1.14 -1.87 -15.11
C ASN A 187 -1.98 -1.50 -16.35
N HIS A 188 -1.38 -0.90 -17.38
CA HIS A 188 -2.06 -0.44 -18.59
C HIS A 188 -1.66 -1.25 -19.83
N THR A 189 -0.80 -2.26 -19.68
CA THR A 189 -0.20 -3.04 -20.78
C THR A 189 -1.24 -3.62 -21.76
N GLU A 190 -2.39 -4.07 -21.26
CA GLU A 190 -3.48 -4.57 -22.09
C GLU A 190 -4.10 -3.47 -22.96
N ALA A 191 -4.47 -2.34 -22.36
CA ALA A 191 -5.01 -1.19 -23.08
C ALA A 191 -4.03 -0.64 -24.12
N GLU A 192 -2.74 -0.58 -23.79
CA GLU A 192 -1.68 -0.15 -24.71
C GLU A 192 -1.48 -1.14 -25.87
N THR A 193 -1.60 -2.43 -25.59
CA THR A 193 -1.54 -3.47 -26.63
C THR A 193 -2.72 -3.37 -27.58
N VAL A 194 -3.94 -3.20 -27.06
CA VAL A 194 -5.15 -2.95 -27.87
C VAL A 194 -4.96 -1.70 -28.73
N ALA A 195 -4.49 -0.60 -28.14
CA ALA A 195 -4.26 0.65 -28.88
C ALA A 195 -3.23 0.46 -29.99
N ARG A 196 -2.15 -0.28 -29.73
CA ARG A 196 -1.11 -0.61 -30.73
C ARG A 196 -1.66 -1.43 -31.89
N THR A 197 -2.48 -2.44 -31.62
CA THR A 197 -3.09 -3.26 -32.69
C THR A 197 -4.09 -2.44 -33.50
N ALA A 198 -4.97 -1.69 -32.83
CA ALA A 198 -5.98 -0.86 -33.48
C ALA A 198 -5.36 0.21 -34.38
N GLN A 199 -4.20 0.77 -34.00
CA GLN A 199 -3.49 1.82 -34.75
C GLN A 199 -3.18 1.44 -36.20
N VAL A 200 -3.04 0.15 -36.51
CA VAL A 200 -2.82 -0.34 -37.88
C VAL A 200 -3.94 0.09 -38.85
N THR A 201 -5.16 0.21 -38.33
CA THR A 201 -6.36 0.58 -39.11
C THR A 201 -6.78 2.04 -38.92
N MET A 202 -6.13 2.77 -38.00
CA MET A 202 -6.45 4.15 -37.67
C MET A 202 -5.52 5.14 -38.38
N PRO A 203 -5.99 6.38 -38.63
CA PRO A 203 -5.10 7.47 -39.02
C PRO A 203 -3.99 7.68 -37.97
N PRO A 204 -2.75 7.97 -38.40
CA PRO A 204 -1.67 8.30 -37.46
C PRO A 204 -1.98 9.64 -36.76
N GLY A 205 -1.54 9.76 -35.52
CA GLY A 205 -1.51 11.05 -34.83
C GLY A 205 -0.63 12.04 -35.60
N LEU A 206 -0.97 13.33 -35.57
CA LEU A 206 -0.22 14.38 -36.25
C LEU A 206 0.53 15.30 -35.27
N ALA A 207 0.16 15.26 -33.99
CA ALA A 207 0.75 16.11 -32.96
C ALA A 207 2.18 15.68 -32.62
N GLY A 208 3.04 16.68 -32.38
CA GLY A 208 4.45 16.43 -32.07
C GLY A 208 5.30 15.99 -33.27
N ALA A 209 4.76 15.92 -34.49
CA ALA A 209 5.47 15.48 -35.70
C ALA A 209 6.70 16.32 -36.07
N THR A 210 6.80 17.55 -35.54
CA THR A 210 7.91 18.47 -35.77
C THR A 210 8.96 18.44 -34.66
N LEU A 211 8.81 17.59 -33.64
CA LEU A 211 9.78 17.49 -32.55
C LEU A 211 11.11 16.92 -33.05
N THR A 212 12.20 17.49 -32.56
CA THR A 212 13.53 16.94 -32.82
C THR A 212 13.78 15.72 -31.92
N PRO A 213 14.69 14.81 -32.28
CA PRO A 213 15.06 13.70 -31.40
C PRO A 213 15.58 14.17 -30.02
N ALA A 214 16.18 15.35 -29.95
CA ALA A 214 16.63 15.94 -28.69
C ALA A 214 15.46 16.39 -27.81
N ASP A 215 14.41 16.96 -28.40
CA ASP A 215 13.20 17.34 -27.66
C ASP A 215 12.42 16.11 -27.18
N GLU A 216 12.35 15.06 -28.01
CA GLU A 216 11.73 13.79 -27.64
C GLU A 216 12.43 13.17 -26.43
N GLN A 217 13.76 13.13 -26.46
CA GLN A 217 14.56 12.61 -25.36
C GLN A 217 14.37 13.42 -24.07
N ARG A 218 14.32 14.76 -24.19
CA ARG A 218 14.08 15.66 -23.04
C ARG A 218 12.71 15.41 -22.39
N LEU A 219 11.65 15.27 -23.18
CA LEU A 219 10.30 14.99 -22.66
C LEU A 219 10.23 13.62 -21.97
N ILE A 220 10.93 12.61 -22.52
CA ILE A 220 11.04 11.30 -21.88
C ILE A 220 11.80 11.40 -20.55
N GLU A 221 12.86 12.21 -20.48
CA GLU A 221 13.61 12.47 -19.24
C GLU A 221 12.75 13.18 -18.20
N GLU A 222 12.01 14.23 -18.58
CA GLU A 222 11.06 14.93 -17.71
C GLU A 222 9.98 13.96 -17.16
N LEU A 223 9.47 13.06 -18.00
CA LEU A 223 8.55 12.01 -17.55
C LEU A 223 9.18 11.04 -16.55
N LEU A 224 10.44 10.64 -16.75
CA LEU A 224 11.15 9.76 -15.82
C LEU A 224 11.42 10.45 -14.48
N GLU A 225 11.67 11.76 -14.48
CA GLU A 225 11.75 12.58 -13.27
C GLU A 225 10.42 12.61 -12.51
N ASP A 226 9.31 12.83 -13.22
CA ASP A 226 7.95 12.79 -12.67
C ASP A 226 7.60 11.43 -12.04
N LEU A 227 8.12 10.35 -12.62
CA LEU A 227 7.99 8.98 -12.10
C LEU A 227 8.99 8.65 -10.99
N HIS A 228 9.92 9.57 -10.69
CA HIS A 228 11.03 9.38 -9.75
C HIS A 228 11.95 8.19 -10.10
N LEU A 229 12.19 7.99 -11.41
CA LEU A 229 13.04 6.94 -11.97
C LEU A 229 14.39 7.50 -12.45
N THR A 230 15.06 8.25 -11.59
CA THR A 230 16.30 8.98 -11.92
C THR A 230 17.57 8.32 -11.39
N ASP A 231 17.45 7.41 -10.42
CA ASP A 231 18.62 6.76 -9.80
C ASP A 231 19.12 5.58 -10.64
N GLU A 232 20.42 5.26 -10.56
CA GLU A 232 21.01 4.10 -11.28
C GLU A 232 20.31 2.77 -10.95
N LYS A 233 19.81 2.63 -9.71
CA LYS A 233 19.05 1.45 -9.27
C LYS A 233 17.73 1.27 -10.04
N ASP A 234 17.19 2.35 -10.60
CA ASP A 234 15.93 2.39 -11.33
C ASP A 234 16.13 2.23 -12.84
N SER A 235 17.38 2.05 -13.32
CA SER A 235 17.72 1.94 -14.75
C SER A 235 16.85 0.93 -15.50
N LYS A 236 16.58 -0.24 -14.91
CA LYS A 236 15.70 -1.25 -15.54
C LYS A 236 14.26 -0.77 -15.69
N ALA A 237 13.74 -0.06 -14.70
CA ALA A 237 12.37 0.46 -14.74
C ALA A 237 12.27 1.63 -15.74
N ALA A 238 13.27 2.52 -15.74
CA ALA A 238 13.37 3.61 -16.72
C ALA A 238 13.45 3.06 -18.16
N ASP A 239 14.24 2.01 -18.39
CA ASP A 239 14.35 1.37 -19.71
C ASP A 239 13.05 0.69 -20.13
N ALA A 240 12.30 0.11 -19.20
CA ALA A 240 10.98 -0.46 -19.49
C ALA A 240 9.95 0.62 -19.90
N VAL A 241 9.99 1.80 -19.26
CA VAL A 241 9.14 2.95 -19.65
C VAL A 241 9.53 3.43 -21.05
N ARG A 242 10.84 3.61 -21.33
CA ARG A 242 11.33 3.99 -22.66
C ARG A 242 10.90 3.00 -23.74
N ASP A 243 11.03 1.70 -23.46
CA ASP A 243 10.64 0.64 -24.39
C ASP A 243 9.13 0.66 -24.69
N ARG A 244 8.29 0.89 -23.68
CA ARG A 244 6.83 1.06 -23.86
C ARG A 244 6.50 2.26 -24.73
N ILE A 245 7.07 3.43 -24.46
CA ILE A 245 6.88 4.64 -25.28
C ILE A 245 7.36 4.40 -26.72
N SER A 246 8.44 3.64 -26.89
CA SER A 246 8.95 3.29 -28.22
C SER A 246 7.98 2.40 -29.01
N LYS A 247 7.38 1.39 -28.35
CA LYS A 247 6.55 0.37 -29.00
C LYS A 247 5.08 0.76 -29.16
N ASN A 248 4.56 1.61 -28.28
CA ASN A 248 3.13 1.89 -28.21
C ASN A 248 2.81 3.28 -28.81
N PRO A 249 1.71 3.40 -29.57
CA PRO A 249 1.25 4.71 -30.06
C PRO A 249 0.65 5.57 -28.94
N VAL A 250 0.11 4.92 -27.91
CA VAL A 250 -0.41 5.55 -26.70
C VAL A 250 0.18 4.81 -25.49
N THR A 251 0.78 5.56 -24.57
CA THR A 251 1.31 5.05 -23.30
C THR A 251 0.62 5.78 -22.16
N ILE A 252 0.25 5.06 -21.10
CA ILE A 252 -0.42 5.63 -19.93
C ILE A 252 0.49 5.51 -18.71
N GLU A 253 0.69 6.62 -17.99
CA GLU A 253 1.49 6.66 -16.77
C GLU A 253 0.70 7.24 -15.60
N ASP A 254 0.70 6.52 -14.47
CA ASP A 254 0.01 6.94 -13.25
C ASP A 254 0.95 7.82 -12.41
N ILE A 255 0.83 9.15 -12.49
CA ILE A 255 1.77 10.11 -11.88
C ILE A 255 1.09 10.89 -10.74
N PRO A 256 1.75 11.15 -9.60
CA PRO A 256 1.15 11.88 -8.48
C PRO A 256 1.49 13.39 -8.47
N TRP A 257 0.67 14.25 -9.07
CA TRP A 257 0.86 15.72 -9.01
C TRP A 257 -0.30 16.46 -8.31
N PRO A 258 -0.03 17.62 -7.68
CA PRO A 258 -1.09 18.46 -7.10
C PRO A 258 -1.95 19.09 -8.19
N GLY A 259 -3.26 19.10 -8.03
CA GLY A 259 -4.18 19.66 -9.03
C GLY A 259 -5.59 19.12 -8.89
N LYS A 260 -6.50 19.67 -9.69
CA LYS A 260 -7.86 19.14 -9.90
C LYS A 260 -7.99 18.44 -11.25
N GLU A 261 -6.96 18.55 -12.08
CA GLU A 261 -6.84 17.94 -13.39
C GLU A 261 -6.74 16.42 -13.23
N LEU A 262 -7.56 15.70 -14.01
CA LEU A 262 -7.56 14.24 -14.00
C LEU A 262 -6.36 13.68 -14.76
N PHE A 263 -6.02 14.26 -15.90
CA PHE A 263 -4.95 13.79 -16.77
C PHE A 263 -4.32 14.96 -17.54
N GLU A 264 -3.11 14.74 -18.01
CA GLU A 264 -2.40 15.59 -18.96
C GLU A 264 -1.97 14.73 -20.17
N ILE A 265 -1.89 15.36 -21.34
CA ILE A 265 -1.54 14.70 -22.59
C ILE A 265 -0.25 15.32 -23.11
N GLU A 266 0.77 14.50 -23.29
CA GLU A 266 1.99 14.87 -23.98
C GLU A 266 2.05 14.19 -25.35
N HIS A 267 2.50 14.94 -26.34
CA HIS A 267 2.58 14.47 -27.72
C HIS A 267 4.04 14.30 -28.12
N LEU A 268 4.40 13.08 -28.55
CA LEU A 268 5.76 12.69 -28.94
C LEU A 268 5.75 12.11 -30.34
N ASN A 269 6.04 12.93 -31.34
CA ASN A 269 6.22 12.51 -32.74
C ASN A 269 5.20 11.45 -33.21
N ASN A 270 3.93 11.84 -33.28
CA ASN A 270 2.77 11.00 -33.64
C ASN A 270 2.32 9.98 -32.58
N LYS A 271 2.96 9.97 -31.40
CA LYS A 271 2.56 9.20 -30.23
C LYS A 271 2.01 10.09 -29.13
N VAL A 272 1.34 9.46 -28.18
CA VAL A 272 0.71 10.12 -27.04
C VAL A 272 1.17 9.49 -25.74
N ILE A 273 1.54 10.31 -24.77
CA ILE A 273 1.69 9.92 -23.38
C ILE A 273 0.56 10.55 -22.57
N LEU A 274 -0.28 9.70 -21.99
CA LEU A 274 -1.34 10.11 -21.09
C LEU A 274 -0.82 10.01 -19.65
N LYS A 275 -0.49 11.15 -19.06
CA LYS A 275 -0.18 11.26 -17.63
C LYS A 275 -1.52 11.27 -16.88
N LEU A 276 -1.77 10.31 -15.99
CA LEU A 276 -3.00 10.18 -15.23
C LEU A 276 -2.76 10.50 -13.75
N ASN A 277 -3.53 11.44 -13.20
CA ASN A 277 -3.28 11.96 -11.86
C ASN A 277 -3.71 10.97 -10.79
N SER A 278 -2.75 10.28 -10.21
CA SER A 278 -2.99 9.32 -9.13
C SER A 278 -3.46 9.98 -7.82
N ARG A 279 -3.40 11.32 -7.71
CA ARG A 279 -3.97 12.08 -6.59
C ARG A 279 -5.45 12.43 -6.78
N HIS A 280 -5.96 12.39 -8.01
CA HIS A 280 -7.32 12.79 -8.32
C HIS A 280 -8.36 11.83 -7.70
N LEU A 281 -9.55 12.34 -7.36
CA LEU A 281 -10.60 11.59 -6.67
C LEU A 281 -11.06 10.37 -7.48
N PHE A 282 -11.26 10.56 -8.79
CA PHE A 282 -11.61 9.47 -9.72
C PHE A 282 -10.59 8.33 -9.66
N TYR A 283 -9.29 8.65 -9.64
CA TYR A 283 -8.26 7.62 -9.58
C TYR A 283 -8.32 6.85 -8.26
N LYS A 284 -8.38 7.56 -7.13
CA LYS A 284 -8.36 6.96 -5.79
C LYS A 284 -9.59 6.13 -5.46
N GLU A 285 -10.78 6.62 -5.82
CA GLU A 285 -12.05 6.03 -5.40
C GLU A 285 -12.64 5.04 -6.42
N VAL A 286 -12.13 5.05 -7.65
CA VAL A 286 -12.67 4.24 -8.75
C VAL A 286 -11.58 3.37 -9.37
N LEU A 287 -10.60 3.97 -10.05
CA LEU A 287 -9.61 3.18 -10.80
C LEU A 287 -8.76 2.30 -9.90
N LEU A 288 -8.28 2.82 -8.77
CA LEU A 288 -7.41 2.08 -7.88
C LEU A 288 -8.10 0.86 -7.26
N PRO A 289 -9.32 0.95 -6.69
CA PRO A 289 -10.07 -0.22 -6.24
C PRO A 289 -10.27 -1.26 -7.35
N LEU A 290 -10.63 -0.82 -8.57
CA LEU A 290 -10.83 -1.72 -9.71
C LEU A 290 -9.55 -2.45 -10.11
N LYS A 291 -8.43 -1.73 -10.20
CA LYS A 291 -7.11 -2.32 -10.48
C LYS A 291 -6.72 -3.33 -9.40
N THR A 292 -6.95 -2.99 -8.13
CA THR A 292 -6.62 -3.86 -6.99
C THR A 292 -7.42 -5.16 -7.06
N TRP A 293 -8.72 -5.08 -7.34
CA TRP A 293 -9.57 -6.25 -7.55
C TRP A 293 -9.12 -7.08 -8.74
N ALA A 294 -8.85 -6.46 -9.89
CA ALA A 294 -8.43 -7.17 -11.10
C ALA A 294 -7.11 -7.96 -10.88
N SER A 295 -6.20 -7.44 -10.05
CA SER A 295 -4.95 -8.14 -9.71
C SER A 295 -5.11 -9.18 -8.60
N GLN A 296 -6.14 -9.08 -7.76
CA GLN A 296 -6.35 -9.93 -6.58
C GLN A 296 -7.84 -10.27 -6.42
N PRO A 297 -8.42 -11.06 -7.34
CA PRO A 297 -9.86 -11.32 -7.36
C PRO A 297 -10.34 -12.09 -6.11
N ASP A 298 -9.48 -12.93 -5.53
CA ASP A 298 -9.81 -13.76 -4.34
C ASP A 298 -9.75 -12.98 -3.01
N ALA A 299 -9.22 -11.76 -3.02
CA ALA A 299 -9.06 -10.94 -1.81
C ALA A 299 -10.28 -10.04 -1.50
N VAL A 300 -11.29 -10.04 -2.37
CA VAL A 300 -12.44 -9.12 -2.31
C VAL A 300 -13.73 -9.89 -2.06
N GLU A 301 -14.51 -9.49 -1.05
CA GLU A 301 -15.80 -10.13 -0.77
C GLU A 301 -16.85 -9.80 -1.86
N VAL A 302 -17.82 -10.69 -2.06
CA VAL A 302 -18.85 -10.57 -3.12
C VAL A 302 -19.72 -9.31 -2.95
N ASP A 303 -19.97 -8.86 -1.72
CA ASP A 303 -20.71 -7.62 -1.45
C ASP A 303 -19.93 -6.37 -1.91
N ASP A 304 -18.61 -6.40 -1.78
CA ASP A 304 -17.73 -5.34 -2.27
C ASP A 304 -17.71 -5.27 -3.79
N LEU A 305 -17.81 -6.41 -4.50
CA LEU A 305 -17.91 -6.44 -5.96
C LEU A 305 -19.18 -5.72 -6.46
N SER A 306 -20.33 -6.01 -5.86
CA SER A 306 -21.61 -5.37 -6.27
C SER A 306 -21.55 -3.85 -6.09
N ARG A 307 -20.94 -3.38 -4.99
CA ARG A 307 -20.73 -1.95 -4.73
C ARG A 307 -19.75 -1.33 -5.72
N ILE A 308 -18.68 -2.04 -6.09
CA ILE A 308 -17.72 -1.60 -7.11
C ILE A 308 -18.40 -1.46 -8.46
N THR A 309 -19.21 -2.43 -8.89
CA THR A 309 -19.94 -2.39 -10.17
C THR A 309 -20.94 -1.25 -10.23
N LEU A 310 -21.75 -1.05 -9.18
CA LEU A 310 -22.69 0.08 -9.11
C LEU A 310 -21.97 1.43 -9.19
N ARG A 311 -20.84 1.56 -8.47
CA ARG A 311 -20.01 2.76 -8.53
C ARG A 311 -19.44 2.98 -9.93
N LEU A 312 -18.93 1.94 -10.57
CA LEU A 312 -18.38 2.02 -11.92
C LEU A 312 -19.43 2.48 -12.93
N SER A 313 -20.65 1.94 -12.86
CA SER A 313 -21.75 2.37 -13.73
C SER A 313 -22.02 3.87 -13.59
N ALA A 314 -22.17 4.37 -12.35
CA ALA A 314 -22.42 5.79 -12.11
C ALA A 314 -21.24 6.67 -12.56
N VAL A 315 -20.01 6.18 -12.38
CA VAL A 315 -18.80 6.93 -12.76
C VAL A 315 -18.66 7.03 -14.27
N ILE A 316 -19.01 6.00 -15.02
CA ILE A 316 -19.06 6.05 -16.48
C ILE A 316 -20.03 7.17 -16.92
N ASP A 317 -21.23 7.24 -16.33
CA ASP A 317 -22.17 8.33 -16.59
C ASP A 317 -21.58 9.70 -16.27
N PHE A 318 -20.84 9.82 -15.15
CA PHE A 318 -20.18 11.07 -14.77
C PHE A 318 -19.11 11.52 -15.77
N ILE A 319 -18.38 10.59 -16.40
CA ILE A 319 -17.41 10.93 -17.46
C ILE A 319 -18.14 11.62 -18.62
N PHE A 320 -19.23 11.02 -19.09
CA PHE A 320 -20.03 11.58 -20.18
C PHE A 320 -20.69 12.91 -19.81
N MET A 321 -21.25 13.01 -18.59
CA MET A 321 -21.85 14.24 -18.10
C MET A 321 -20.83 15.37 -17.95
N ALA A 322 -19.63 15.06 -17.43
CA ALA A 322 -18.55 16.05 -17.29
C ALA A 322 -18.05 16.52 -18.65
N TYR A 323 -17.86 15.61 -19.61
CA TYR A 323 -17.50 15.93 -20.99
C TYR A 323 -18.53 16.85 -21.65
N ALA A 324 -19.82 16.46 -21.61
CA ALA A 324 -20.91 17.27 -22.17
C ALA A 324 -21.02 18.64 -21.47
N LYS A 325 -20.81 18.69 -20.15
CA LYS A 325 -20.84 19.96 -19.40
C LYS A 325 -19.67 20.86 -19.78
N ALA A 326 -18.48 20.31 -19.99
CA ALA A 326 -17.28 21.05 -20.40
C ALA A 326 -17.47 21.69 -21.77
N GLU A 327 -17.98 20.93 -22.75
CA GLU A 327 -18.28 21.50 -24.07
C GLU A 327 -19.33 22.61 -24.02
N ASN A 328 -20.38 22.44 -23.21
CA ASN A 328 -21.44 23.45 -23.02
C ASN A 328 -20.94 24.76 -22.36
N MET A 329 -19.66 24.85 -22.00
CA MET A 329 -19.07 26.13 -21.60
C MET A 329 -18.72 27.03 -22.80
N HIS A 330 -18.63 26.46 -24.01
CA HIS A 330 -18.41 27.22 -25.24
C HIS A 330 -19.74 27.69 -25.83
N ARG A 331 -19.75 28.89 -26.44
CA ARG A 331 -20.97 29.49 -27.02
C ARG A 331 -21.48 28.76 -28.26
N ASP A 332 -20.57 28.10 -28.97
CA ASP A 332 -20.84 27.32 -30.17
C ASP A 332 -20.07 26.00 -30.07
N PRO A 333 -20.57 25.03 -29.27
CA PRO A 333 -19.84 23.81 -28.99
C PRO A 333 -19.79 22.88 -30.20
N GLU A 334 -20.76 22.94 -31.10
CA GLU A 334 -20.84 22.03 -32.24
C GLU A 334 -19.72 22.31 -33.25
N ASN A 335 -19.52 23.58 -33.63
CA ASN A 335 -18.44 23.95 -34.53
C ASN A 335 -17.05 23.79 -33.89
N GLN A 336 -16.95 23.99 -32.57
CA GLN A 336 -15.66 23.94 -31.87
C GLN A 336 -15.19 22.52 -31.54
N TYR A 337 -16.11 21.62 -31.18
CA TYR A 337 -15.79 20.29 -30.64
C TYR A 337 -16.47 19.13 -31.39
N GLY A 338 -17.27 19.39 -32.43
CA GLY A 338 -17.97 18.34 -33.18
C GLY A 338 -17.04 17.28 -33.77
N ASP A 339 -15.92 17.71 -34.37
CA ASP A 339 -14.89 16.80 -34.89
C ASP A 339 -14.24 15.99 -33.75
N LEU A 340 -13.87 16.64 -32.64
CA LEU A 340 -13.31 15.97 -31.47
C LEU A 340 -14.26 14.89 -30.93
N ARG A 341 -15.54 15.21 -30.78
CA ARG A 341 -16.58 14.28 -30.31
C ARG A 341 -16.73 13.07 -31.24
N ARG A 342 -16.74 13.32 -32.55
CA ARG A 342 -16.83 12.28 -33.59
C ARG A 342 -15.61 11.36 -33.52
N ASP A 343 -14.43 11.94 -33.51
CA ASP A 343 -13.17 11.20 -33.54
C ASP A 343 -12.99 10.41 -32.23
N TRP A 344 -13.31 11.01 -31.08
CA TRP A 344 -13.34 10.34 -29.78
C TRP A 344 -14.25 9.10 -29.79
N SER A 345 -15.47 9.25 -30.33
CA SER A 345 -16.43 8.15 -30.43
C SER A 345 -15.96 7.05 -31.39
N TYR A 346 -15.34 7.43 -32.51
CA TYR A 346 -14.78 6.51 -33.49
C TYR A 346 -13.61 5.69 -32.89
N PHE A 347 -12.66 6.36 -32.24
CA PHE A 347 -11.52 5.70 -31.62
C PHE A 347 -11.95 4.77 -30.48
N MET A 348 -12.88 5.22 -29.62
CA MET A 348 -13.44 4.38 -28.56
C MET A 348 -14.09 3.10 -29.10
N ASN A 349 -14.94 3.20 -30.13
CA ASN A 349 -15.56 2.02 -30.75
C ASN A 349 -14.51 1.07 -31.34
N THR A 350 -13.46 1.61 -31.94
CA THR A 350 -12.41 0.78 -32.56
C THR A 350 -11.59 0.06 -31.50
N TYR A 351 -11.17 0.74 -30.43
CA TYR A 351 -10.49 0.10 -29.31
C TYR A 351 -11.34 -0.98 -28.64
N LEU A 352 -12.65 -0.72 -28.45
CA LEU A 352 -13.54 -1.70 -27.85
C LEU A 352 -13.71 -2.95 -28.73
N ARG A 353 -13.84 -2.78 -30.05
CA ARG A 353 -13.91 -3.91 -30.99
C ARG A 353 -12.65 -4.75 -30.94
N GLU A 354 -11.49 -4.11 -30.94
CA GLU A 354 -10.20 -4.80 -30.89
C GLU A 354 -10.02 -5.53 -29.55
N PHE A 355 -10.38 -4.90 -28.43
CA PHE A 355 -10.34 -5.53 -27.11
C PHE A 355 -11.23 -6.78 -27.04
N LEU A 356 -12.48 -6.69 -27.52
CA LEU A 356 -13.40 -7.82 -27.50
C LEU A 356 -12.97 -8.96 -28.42
N ALA A 357 -12.41 -8.64 -29.61
CA ALA A 357 -11.88 -9.63 -30.53
C ALA A 357 -10.66 -10.41 -29.98
N HIS A 358 -9.92 -9.83 -29.02
CA HIS A 358 -8.81 -10.50 -28.34
C HIS A 358 -9.23 -11.39 -27.17
N GLN A 359 -10.50 -11.33 -26.73
CA GLN A 359 -11.04 -12.10 -25.60
C GLN A 359 -11.85 -13.34 -26.03
N GLU A 360 -12.24 -13.40 -27.32
CA GLU A 360 -12.84 -14.58 -27.98
C GLU A 360 -11.74 -15.48 -28.60
#